data_AF-A0A953Z051-F1
#
_entry.id   AF-A0A953Z051-F1
#
_cell.length_a   1.000
_cell.length_b   1.000
_cell.length_c   1.000
_cell.angle_alpha   90.00
_cell.angle_beta   90.00
_cell.angle_gamma   90.00
#
_symmetry.space_group_name_H-M   'P 1'
#
loop_
_entity.id
_entity.type
_entity.pdbx_description
1 polymer ?
#
loop_
_entity_poly.entity_id
_entity_poly.type
_entity_poly.pdbx_seq_one_letter_code
_entity_poly.pdbx_strand_id
1 'polypeptide(L)'
;MARVRQKNPNRVDTVFFSDQHFPNEHKPSIETTLSFTRSYQPDKIFVLGDVGDMEAPSSYVKHPRKALSTQECIEAMRSYFKRLRQAAPDAEIVYRLGNHEERWNNYLKTHPVITELEVLDYENLLHLRDFDIELVPYKATYIFNGLSIEHGDTARPRAGYTAAGMLDKRGISGISGHTHLLGIHYR
;
A
#
# COMPACT_ATOMS: atom_id res chain seq x y z
N MET A 1 3.39 -25.83 18.16
CA MET A 1 3.71 -26.08 16.73
C MET A 1 2.62 -25.42 15.90
N ALA A 2 2.95 -24.42 15.07
CA ALA A 2 1.98 -23.82 14.17
C ALA A 2 1.56 -24.88 13.12
N ARG A 3 0.25 -25.10 12.94
CA ARG A 3 -0.24 -26.00 11.88
C ARG A 3 0.16 -25.41 10.54
N VAL A 4 0.96 -26.14 9.76
CA VAL A 4 1.21 -25.80 8.36
C VAL A 4 -0.11 -25.97 7.61
N ARG A 5 -0.66 -24.86 7.12
CA ARG A 5 -1.90 -24.83 6.33
C ARG A 5 -1.66 -25.59 5.03
N GLN A 6 -2.47 -26.61 4.73
CA GLN A 6 -2.46 -27.25 3.41
C GLN A 6 -3.03 -26.26 2.38
N LYS A 7 -2.23 -25.90 1.38
CA LYS A 7 -2.68 -25.05 0.25
C LYS A 7 -3.63 -25.86 -0.65
N ASN A 8 -4.76 -25.26 -1.01
CA ASN A 8 -5.70 -25.84 -1.98
C ASN A 8 -5.39 -25.24 -3.36
N PRO A 9 -5.05 -26.04 -4.38
CA PRO A 9 -4.66 -25.52 -5.69
C PRO A 9 -5.78 -24.75 -6.41
N ASN A 10 -7.04 -24.93 -6.00
CA ASN A 10 -8.20 -24.26 -6.59
C ASN A 10 -8.62 -22.98 -5.84
N ARG A 11 -7.81 -22.52 -4.87
CA ARG A 11 -8.12 -21.36 -4.02
C ARG A 11 -6.86 -20.55 -3.76
N VAL A 12 -6.95 -19.23 -3.95
CA VAL A 12 -5.86 -18.29 -3.61
C VAL A 12 -6.28 -17.49 -2.39
N ASP A 13 -5.59 -17.67 -1.26
CA ASP A 13 -5.83 -16.85 -0.08
C ASP A 13 -5.11 -15.51 -0.20
N THR A 14 -5.90 -14.46 -0.24
CA THR A 14 -5.43 -13.10 -0.46
C THR A 14 -5.70 -12.24 0.76
N VAL A 15 -4.71 -11.45 1.17
CA VAL A 15 -4.84 -10.47 2.25
C VAL A 15 -4.56 -9.07 1.70
N PHE A 16 -5.30 -8.09 2.21
CA PHE A 16 -5.19 -6.69 1.83
C PHE A 16 -4.81 -5.85 3.05
N PHE A 17 -3.79 -5.02 2.90
CA PHE A 17 -3.38 -4.00 3.86
C PHE A 17 -3.34 -2.65 3.17
N SER A 18 -3.51 -1.56 3.91
CA SER A 18 -3.48 -0.20 3.38
C SER A 18 -3.16 0.78 4.50
N ASP A 19 -2.71 1.98 4.14
CA ASP A 19 -2.70 3.15 5.03
C ASP A 19 -1.88 2.93 6.32
N GLN A 20 -0.62 2.51 6.17
CA GLN A 20 0.30 2.32 7.30
C GLN A 20 0.89 3.65 7.80
N HIS A 21 1.08 4.63 6.91
CA HIS A 21 1.53 6.01 7.22
C HIS A 21 2.84 6.10 8.01
N PHE A 22 3.87 5.35 7.62
CA PHE A 22 5.21 5.45 8.20
C PHE A 22 5.82 6.86 7.99
N PRO A 23 6.55 7.42 8.98
CA PRO A 23 6.90 6.85 10.29
C PRO A 23 5.89 7.23 11.41
N ASN A 24 4.70 7.66 11.04
CA ASN A 24 3.60 8.02 11.95
C ASN A 24 2.66 6.82 12.20
N GLU A 25 3.13 5.60 11.97
CA GLU A 25 2.31 4.40 12.02
C GLU A 25 1.75 4.14 13.43
N HIS A 26 0.59 3.51 13.49
CA HIS A 26 0.14 2.90 14.75
C HIS A 26 0.87 1.56 14.95
N LYS A 27 2.00 1.59 15.67
CA LYS A 27 2.89 0.43 15.88
C LYS A 27 2.17 -0.87 16.28
N PRO A 28 1.22 -0.88 17.23
CA PRO A 28 0.48 -2.11 17.57
C PRO A 28 -0.30 -2.71 16.40
N SER A 29 -0.83 -1.87 15.51
CA SER A 29 -1.53 -2.35 14.30
C SER A 29 -0.56 -3.03 13.34
N ILE A 30 0.62 -2.45 13.12
CA ILE A 30 1.66 -3.04 12.29
C ILE A 30 2.12 -4.40 12.85
N GLU A 31 2.38 -4.50 14.14
CA GLU A 31 2.76 -5.78 14.76
C GLU A 31 1.65 -6.83 14.63
N THR A 32 0.39 -6.42 14.82
CA THR A 32 -0.76 -7.31 14.68
C THR A 32 -0.88 -7.82 13.25
N THR A 33 -0.75 -6.94 12.25
CA THR A 33 -0.76 -7.29 10.83
C THR A 33 0.36 -8.28 10.47
N LEU A 34 1.58 -8.04 10.94
CA LEU A 34 2.72 -8.91 10.67
C LEU A 34 2.59 -10.27 11.39
N SER A 35 2.08 -10.28 12.63
CA SER A 35 1.82 -11.50 13.38
C SER A 35 0.73 -12.37 12.74
N PHE A 36 -0.36 -11.73 12.28
CA PHE A 36 -1.40 -12.38 11.51
C PHE A 36 -0.83 -12.97 10.22
N THR A 37 -0.08 -12.18 9.44
CA THR A 37 0.56 -12.63 8.19
C THR A 37 1.45 -13.85 8.42
N ARG A 38 2.29 -13.81 9.47
CA ARG A 38 3.18 -14.91 9.86
C ARG A 38 2.40 -16.18 10.23
N SER A 39 1.28 -16.03 10.90
CA SER A 39 0.46 -17.18 11.34
C SER A 39 -0.40 -17.74 10.21
N TYR A 40 -0.92 -16.87 9.34
CA TYR A 40 -1.88 -17.21 8.30
C TYR A 40 -1.22 -17.76 7.03
N GLN A 41 -0.03 -17.26 6.68
CA GLN A 41 0.70 -17.60 5.45
C GLN A 41 -0.19 -17.49 4.20
N PRO A 42 -0.60 -16.26 3.80
CA PRO A 42 -1.41 -16.06 2.60
C PRO A 42 -0.63 -16.43 1.34
N ASP A 43 -1.36 -16.70 0.27
CA ASP A 43 -0.80 -16.94 -1.06
C ASP A 43 -0.46 -15.62 -1.76
N LYS A 44 -1.27 -14.58 -1.53
CA LYS A 44 -1.07 -13.24 -2.09
C LYS A 44 -1.33 -12.14 -1.07
N ILE A 45 -0.52 -11.09 -1.10
CA ILE A 45 -0.66 -9.90 -0.28
C ILE A 45 -0.73 -8.67 -1.19
N PHE A 46 -1.77 -7.86 -1.01
CA PHE A 46 -1.85 -6.54 -1.61
C PHE A 46 -1.64 -5.47 -0.53
N VAL A 47 -0.69 -4.58 -0.77
CA VAL A 47 -0.47 -3.36 0.01
C VAL A 47 -0.99 -2.20 -0.83
N LEU A 48 -2.13 -1.62 -0.43
CA LEU A 48 -2.94 -0.70 -1.21
C LEU A 48 -2.58 0.76 -0.95
N GLY A 49 -1.30 1.12 -0.97
CA GLY A 49 -0.86 2.52 -0.93
C GLY A 49 -0.88 3.15 0.45
N ASP A 50 -0.33 4.37 0.52
CA ASP A 50 -0.17 5.16 1.73
C ASP A 50 0.59 4.39 2.82
N VAL A 51 1.66 3.70 2.40
CA VAL A 51 2.61 3.04 3.29
C VAL A 51 3.47 4.09 3.96
N GLY A 52 3.96 5.07 3.19
CA GLY A 52 4.69 6.22 3.71
C GLY A 52 3.81 7.46 3.78
N ASP A 53 3.94 8.23 4.85
CA ASP A 53 3.20 9.49 4.98
C ASP A 53 3.68 10.53 3.96
N MET A 54 4.98 10.52 3.60
CA MET A 54 5.54 11.38 2.54
C MET A 54 5.14 12.87 2.69
N GLU A 55 5.15 13.40 3.92
CA GLU A 55 4.77 14.79 4.21
C GLU A 55 5.78 15.80 3.64
N ALA A 56 7.08 15.49 3.68
CA ALA A 56 8.14 16.38 3.20
C ALA A 56 8.06 16.73 1.70
N PRO A 57 7.78 15.80 0.75
CA PRO A 57 7.56 16.16 -0.66
C PRO A 57 6.16 16.72 -0.95
N SER A 58 5.28 16.80 0.04
CA SER A 58 3.94 17.38 -0.13
C SER A 58 3.99 18.85 -0.56
N SER A 59 3.05 19.27 -1.40
CA SER A 59 2.80 20.67 -1.73
C SER A 59 1.94 21.40 -0.70
N TYR A 60 1.33 20.68 0.25
CA TYR A 60 0.52 21.29 1.31
C TYR A 60 1.39 22.03 2.34
N VAL A 61 0.79 23.00 3.05
CA VAL A 61 1.49 23.77 4.10
C VAL A 61 1.94 22.81 5.21
N LYS A 62 3.25 22.79 5.46
CA LYS A 62 3.88 21.87 6.41
C LYS A 62 3.93 22.52 7.79
N HIS A 63 3.66 21.73 8.82
CA HIS A 63 3.92 22.20 10.16
C HIS A 63 5.45 22.21 10.40
N PRO A 64 6.06 23.31 10.91
CA PRO A 64 7.52 23.42 11.03
C PRO A 64 8.19 22.30 11.85
N ARG A 65 7.41 21.65 12.73
CA ARG A 65 7.85 20.55 13.61
C ARG A 65 7.53 19.14 13.09
N LYS A 66 6.85 19.00 11.94
CA LYS A 66 6.44 17.70 11.38
C LYS A 66 7.16 17.32 10.09
N ALA A 67 8.11 18.15 9.63
CA ALA A 67 8.98 17.80 8.52
C ALA A 67 9.98 16.70 8.94
N LEU A 68 9.49 15.47 9.13
CA LEU A 68 10.32 14.28 9.12
C LEU A 68 11.06 14.25 7.79
N SER A 69 12.30 13.76 7.80
CA SER A 69 13.06 13.69 6.56
C SER A 69 12.42 12.66 5.63
N THR A 70 12.37 12.95 4.32
CA THR A 70 11.97 11.97 3.30
C THR A 70 12.75 10.66 3.46
N GLN A 71 14.03 10.75 3.86
CA GLN A 71 14.90 9.61 4.11
C GLN A 71 14.36 8.69 5.22
N GLU A 72 13.97 9.23 6.37
CA GLU A 72 13.42 8.46 7.49
C GLU A 72 12.13 7.72 7.09
N CYS A 73 11.26 8.38 6.34
CA CYS A 73 10.04 7.77 5.81
C CYS A 73 10.38 6.58 4.88
N ILE A 74 11.29 6.78 3.92
CA ILE A 74 11.75 5.74 2.98
C ILE A 74 12.37 4.56 3.75
N GLU A 75 13.20 4.80 4.76
CA GLU A 75 13.82 3.76 5.58
C GLU A 75 12.79 2.97 6.39
N ALA A 76 11.79 3.65 6.95
CA ALA A 76 10.69 3.00 7.68
C ALA A 76 9.84 2.13 6.75
N MET A 77 9.49 2.63 5.56
CA MET A 77 8.80 1.85 4.52
C MET A 77 9.62 0.61 4.10
N ARG A 78 10.92 0.79 3.83
CA ARG A 78 11.84 -0.30 3.47
C ARG A 78 11.92 -1.35 4.57
N SER A 79 12.02 -0.91 5.82
CA SER A 79 12.00 -1.79 7.00
C SER A 79 10.70 -2.59 7.09
N TYR A 80 9.55 -1.93 6.84
CA TYR A 80 8.25 -2.60 6.79
C TYR A 80 8.20 -3.69 5.71
N PHE A 81 8.59 -3.40 4.47
CA PHE A 81 8.58 -4.39 3.39
C PHE A 81 9.50 -5.58 3.65
N LYS A 82 10.70 -5.33 4.21
CA LYS A 82 11.58 -6.40 4.68
C LYS A 82 10.88 -7.31 5.69
N ARG A 83 10.21 -6.72 6.69
CA ARG A 83 9.49 -7.47 7.73
C ARG A 83 8.27 -8.20 7.19
N LEU A 84 7.57 -7.63 6.21
CA LEU A 84 6.42 -8.24 5.54
C LEU A 84 6.86 -9.48 4.75
N ARG A 85 7.92 -9.38 3.94
CA ARG A 85 8.52 -10.52 3.24
C ARG A 85 8.99 -11.61 4.20
N GLN A 86 9.62 -11.23 5.32
CA GLN A 86 9.99 -12.19 6.37
C GLN A 86 8.78 -12.87 7.03
N ALA A 87 7.63 -12.19 7.11
CA ALA A 87 6.41 -12.74 7.69
C ALA A 87 5.73 -13.73 6.74
N ALA A 88 5.76 -13.51 5.42
CA ALA A 88 5.24 -14.45 4.43
C ALA A 88 6.25 -14.65 3.27
N PRO A 89 7.25 -15.54 3.47
CA PRO A 89 8.32 -15.74 2.49
C PRO A 89 7.83 -16.17 1.11
N ASP A 90 6.78 -16.99 1.07
CA ASP A 90 6.27 -17.61 -0.17
C ASP A 90 5.07 -16.87 -0.79
N ALA A 91 4.64 -15.74 -0.22
CA ALA A 91 3.51 -15.00 -0.76
C ALA A 91 3.92 -14.16 -1.96
N GLU A 92 3.05 -14.05 -2.97
CA GLU A 92 3.19 -12.98 -3.96
C GLU A 92 2.79 -11.65 -3.32
N ILE A 93 3.66 -10.64 -3.37
CA ILE A 93 3.39 -9.33 -2.75
C ILE A 93 3.29 -8.28 -3.85
N VAL A 94 2.17 -7.57 -3.87
CA VAL A 94 1.91 -6.44 -4.76
C VAL A 94 1.77 -5.19 -3.92
N TYR A 95 2.62 -4.21 -4.17
CA TYR A 95 2.52 -2.87 -3.57
C TYR A 95 2.01 -1.89 -4.62
N ARG A 96 0.80 -1.36 -4.37
CA ARG A 96 0.25 -0.26 -5.15
C ARG A 96 0.56 1.07 -4.47
N LEU A 97 1.01 2.07 -5.21
CA LEU A 97 1.20 3.43 -4.67
C LEU A 97 -0.15 4.08 -4.31
N GLY A 98 -0.18 4.88 -3.26
CA GLY A 98 -1.30 5.73 -2.87
C GLY A 98 -1.10 7.19 -3.25
N ASN A 99 -1.97 8.06 -2.74
CA ASN A 99 -1.82 9.50 -3.00
C ASN A 99 -0.71 10.13 -2.17
N HIS A 100 -0.28 9.52 -1.06
CA HIS A 100 0.88 9.99 -0.31
C HIS A 100 2.16 9.74 -1.10
N GLU A 101 2.33 8.57 -1.70
CA GLU A 101 3.50 8.29 -2.54
C GLU A 101 3.54 9.12 -3.82
N GLU A 102 2.38 9.43 -4.40
CA GLU A 102 2.33 10.31 -5.58
C GLU A 102 2.88 11.72 -5.28
N ARG A 103 2.99 12.14 -4.01
CA ARG A 103 3.67 13.40 -3.63
C ARG A 103 5.13 13.41 -4.06
N TRP A 104 5.83 12.28 -3.92
CA TRP A 104 7.22 12.14 -4.38
C TRP A 104 7.34 12.20 -5.88
N ASN A 105 6.50 11.44 -6.60
CA ASN A 105 6.47 11.46 -8.06
C ASN A 105 6.19 12.87 -8.58
N ASN A 106 5.26 13.60 -7.96
CA ASN A 106 4.96 14.98 -8.32
C ASN A 106 6.11 15.94 -7.99
N TYR A 107 6.83 15.72 -6.88
CA TYR A 107 8.03 16.47 -6.56
C TYR A 107 9.14 16.25 -7.60
N LEU A 108 9.41 15.01 -8.00
CA LEU A 108 10.41 14.72 -9.04
C LEU A 108 10.06 15.37 -10.38
N LYS A 109 8.79 15.33 -10.80
CA LYS A 109 8.32 16.00 -12.03
C LYS A 109 8.65 17.50 -12.08
N THR A 110 8.80 18.18 -10.95
CA THR A 110 9.18 19.61 -10.90
C THR A 110 10.70 19.85 -10.81
N HIS A 111 11.50 18.79 -10.73
CA HIS A 111 12.96 18.84 -10.62
C HIS A 111 13.62 18.01 -11.75
N PRO A 112 13.64 18.54 -12.99
CA PRO A 112 13.99 17.76 -14.19
C PRO A 112 15.41 17.19 -14.19
N VAL A 113 16.35 17.81 -13.47
CA VAL A 113 17.74 17.32 -13.39
C VAL A 113 17.84 16.01 -12.61
N ILE A 114 16.98 15.79 -11.61
CA ILE A 114 17.03 14.60 -10.76
C ILE A 114 15.96 13.58 -11.13
N THR A 115 14.90 13.98 -11.83
CA THR A 115 13.81 13.06 -12.19
C THR A 115 14.22 11.93 -13.12
N GLU A 116 15.34 12.08 -13.84
CA GLU A 116 15.90 11.04 -14.71
C GLU A 116 16.75 10.00 -13.96
N LEU A 117 17.03 10.24 -12.68
CA LEU A 117 17.84 9.35 -11.85
C LEU A 117 16.97 8.20 -11.34
N GLU A 118 17.08 7.04 -11.98
CA GLU A 118 16.32 5.83 -11.60
C GLU A 118 16.48 5.46 -10.12
N VAL A 119 17.60 5.81 -9.48
CA VAL A 119 17.82 5.59 -8.02
C VAL A 119 16.75 6.27 -7.14
N LEU A 120 16.04 7.26 -7.67
CA LEU A 120 14.95 7.97 -7.00
C LEU A 120 13.57 7.35 -7.25
N ASP A 121 13.47 6.32 -8.10
CA ASP A 121 12.22 5.58 -8.28
C ASP A 121 11.91 4.71 -7.06
N TYR A 122 10.63 4.50 -6.78
CA TYR A 122 10.20 3.74 -5.60
C TYR A 122 10.71 2.29 -5.58
N GLU A 123 10.84 1.63 -6.73
CA GLU A 123 11.46 0.30 -6.81
C GLU A 123 12.86 0.29 -6.22
N ASN A 124 13.65 1.34 -6.51
CA ASN A 124 15.03 1.47 -6.07
C ASN A 124 15.13 2.04 -4.64
N LEU A 125 14.38 3.08 -4.30
CA LEU A 125 14.35 3.65 -2.96
C LEU A 125 13.92 2.62 -1.90
N LEU A 126 12.98 1.74 -2.22
CA LEU A 126 12.43 0.78 -1.27
C LEU A 126 13.04 -0.62 -1.40
N HIS A 127 13.97 -0.81 -2.35
CA HIS A 127 14.60 -2.10 -2.62
C HIS A 127 13.57 -3.20 -2.90
N LEU A 128 12.51 -2.89 -3.64
CA LEU A 128 11.37 -3.81 -3.81
C LEU A 128 11.78 -5.12 -4.48
N ARG A 129 12.77 -5.07 -5.37
CA ARG A 129 13.33 -6.26 -6.04
C ARG A 129 14.02 -7.20 -5.05
N ASP A 130 14.72 -6.68 -4.05
CA ASP A 130 15.37 -7.49 -3.00
C ASP A 130 14.33 -8.24 -2.15
N PHE A 131 13.08 -7.75 -2.13
CA PHE A 131 11.96 -8.33 -1.40
C PHE A 131 10.96 -9.04 -2.31
N ASP A 132 11.24 -9.19 -3.61
CA ASP A 132 10.33 -9.78 -4.60
C ASP A 132 8.91 -9.16 -4.54
N ILE A 133 8.83 -7.83 -4.59
CA ILE A 133 7.57 -7.08 -4.52
C ILE A 133 7.30 -6.42 -5.87
N GLU A 134 6.13 -6.69 -6.42
CA GLU A 134 5.63 -6.03 -7.62
C GLU A 134 5.13 -4.62 -7.26
N LEU A 135 5.58 -3.59 -7.98
CA LEU A 135 5.09 -2.23 -7.82
C LEU A 135 4.00 -1.91 -8.85
N VAL A 136 2.89 -1.34 -8.38
CA VAL A 136 1.78 -0.87 -9.21
C VAL A 136 1.62 0.65 -9.04
N PRO A 137 1.70 1.45 -10.11
CA PRO A 137 1.51 2.89 -10.04
C PRO A 137 0.11 3.27 -9.52
N TYR A 138 -0.01 4.42 -8.85
CA TYR A 138 -1.21 4.78 -8.07
C TYR A 138 -2.52 4.66 -8.84
N LYS A 139 -2.60 5.22 -10.05
CA LYS A 139 -3.82 5.23 -10.88
C LYS A 139 -3.84 4.19 -12.00
N ALA A 140 -2.90 3.24 -12.00
CA ALA A 140 -2.92 2.14 -12.96
C ALA A 140 -4.14 1.24 -12.72
N THR A 141 -4.70 0.63 -13.76
CA THR A 141 -5.73 -0.41 -13.62
C THR A 141 -5.08 -1.70 -13.14
N TYR A 142 -5.68 -2.37 -12.14
CA TYR A 142 -5.25 -3.69 -11.71
C TYR A 142 -6.48 -4.52 -11.37
N ILE A 143 -6.73 -5.59 -12.14
CA ILE A 143 -7.86 -6.49 -11.94
C ILE A 143 -7.35 -7.84 -11.47
N PHE A 144 -7.88 -8.32 -10.35
CA PHE A 144 -7.54 -9.62 -9.79
C PHE A 144 -8.81 -10.42 -9.53
N ASN A 145 -8.97 -11.56 -10.20
CA ASN A 145 -10.15 -12.43 -10.08
C ASN A 145 -11.49 -11.68 -10.26
N GLY A 146 -11.53 -10.74 -11.20
CA GLY A 146 -12.72 -9.92 -11.48
C GLY A 146 -12.96 -8.76 -10.50
N LEU A 147 -12.08 -8.55 -9.53
CA LEU A 147 -12.12 -7.41 -8.61
C LEU A 147 -11.17 -6.30 -9.08
N SER A 148 -11.64 -5.05 -9.06
CA SER A 148 -10.76 -3.88 -9.16
C SER A 148 -9.98 -3.70 -7.86
N ILE A 149 -8.65 -3.66 -7.94
CA ILE A 149 -7.78 -3.47 -6.79
C ILE A 149 -7.14 -2.09 -6.88
N GLU A 150 -7.49 -1.19 -5.97
CA GLU A 150 -7.12 0.23 -6.03
C GLU A 150 -6.70 0.73 -4.64
N HIS A 151 -5.94 1.83 -4.56
CA HIS A 151 -5.85 2.58 -3.31
C HIS A 151 -7.16 3.35 -3.09
N GLY A 152 -7.64 4.02 -4.16
CA GLY A 152 -8.88 4.81 -4.17
C GLY A 152 -8.61 6.25 -4.59
N ASP A 153 -9.60 6.89 -5.22
CA ASP A 153 -9.57 8.30 -5.63
C ASP A 153 -10.84 9.06 -5.20
N THR A 154 -11.66 8.43 -4.38
CA THR A 154 -12.96 8.89 -3.95
C THR A 154 -13.06 8.72 -2.44
N ALA A 155 -13.45 9.77 -1.73
CA ALA A 155 -13.74 9.72 -0.31
C ALA A 155 -15.14 10.29 -0.07
N ARG A 156 -15.98 9.53 0.64
CA ARG A 156 -17.31 9.96 1.09
C ARG A 156 -17.34 9.97 2.62
N PRO A 157 -18.19 10.81 3.24
CA PRO A 157 -18.13 11.08 4.68
C PRO A 157 -18.54 9.90 5.59
N ARG A 158 -19.08 8.81 5.03
CA ARG A 158 -19.55 7.66 5.79
C ARG A 158 -18.95 6.36 5.27
N ALA A 159 -18.64 5.46 6.20
CA ALA A 159 -18.26 4.09 5.88
C ALA A 159 -19.28 3.45 4.91
N GLY A 160 -18.78 2.74 3.90
CA GLY A 160 -19.60 2.10 2.86
C GLY A 160 -20.09 3.02 1.75
N TYR A 161 -20.20 4.33 1.96
CA TYR A 161 -20.63 5.27 0.90
C TYR A 161 -19.53 5.44 -0.15
N THR A 162 -18.27 5.38 0.28
CA THR A 162 -17.13 5.30 -0.65
C THR A 162 -17.22 4.05 -1.50
N ALA A 163 -17.47 2.88 -0.88
CA ALA A 163 -17.59 1.62 -1.61
C ALA A 163 -18.73 1.66 -2.64
N ALA A 164 -19.89 2.24 -2.29
CA ALA A 164 -20.98 2.47 -3.22
C ALA A 164 -20.58 3.40 -4.38
N GLY A 165 -19.99 4.56 -4.08
CA GLY A 165 -19.55 5.50 -5.11
C GLY A 165 -18.46 4.94 -6.03
N MET A 166 -17.58 4.09 -5.51
CA MET A 166 -16.59 3.37 -6.32
C MET A 166 -17.25 2.31 -7.19
N LEU A 167 -18.19 1.53 -6.65
CA LEU A 167 -18.96 0.56 -7.45
C LEU A 167 -19.71 1.25 -8.60
N ASP A 168 -20.37 2.37 -8.32
CA ASP A 168 -21.08 3.15 -9.35
C ASP A 168 -20.13 3.70 -10.42
N LYS A 169 -18.95 4.19 -10.01
CA LYS A 169 -17.96 4.79 -10.93
C LYS A 169 -17.19 3.74 -11.75
N ARG A 170 -16.90 2.57 -11.17
CA ARG A 170 -16.10 1.51 -11.80
C ARG A 170 -16.96 0.50 -12.57
N GLY A 171 -18.21 0.31 -12.17
CA GLY A 171 -19.11 -0.68 -12.77
C GLY A 171 -18.76 -2.14 -12.47
N ILE A 172 -17.77 -2.39 -11.61
CA ILE A 172 -17.29 -3.72 -11.20
C ILE A 172 -17.03 -3.74 -9.70
N SER A 173 -17.09 -4.93 -9.09
CA SER A 173 -16.70 -5.14 -7.70
C SER A 173 -15.23 -4.77 -7.49
N GLY A 174 -14.87 -4.29 -6.30
CA GLY A 174 -13.50 -3.88 -6.02
C GLY A 174 -13.19 -3.72 -4.54
N ILE A 175 -11.90 -3.55 -4.26
CA ILE A 175 -11.32 -3.35 -2.93
C ILE A 175 -10.46 -2.08 -2.97
N SER A 176 -10.61 -1.23 -1.97
CA SER A 176 -9.87 0.03 -1.83
C SER A 176 -9.53 0.37 -0.38
N GLY A 177 -8.46 1.14 -0.20
CA GLY A 177 -8.08 1.78 1.06
C GLY A 177 -8.49 3.25 1.11
N HIS A 178 -7.53 4.14 1.35
CA HIS A 178 -7.58 5.61 1.22
C HIS A 178 -8.42 6.35 2.26
N THR A 179 -9.59 5.83 2.63
CA THR A 179 -10.58 6.60 3.41
C THR A 179 -10.47 6.44 4.91
N HIS A 180 -9.69 5.46 5.39
CA HIS A 180 -9.55 5.10 6.81
C HIS A 180 -10.89 4.71 7.46
N LEU A 181 -11.88 4.35 6.63
CA LEU A 181 -13.22 3.93 7.03
C LEU A 181 -13.47 2.52 6.50
N LEU A 182 -13.53 1.53 7.39
CA LEU A 182 -13.92 0.18 7.01
C LEU A 182 -15.39 0.19 6.56
N GLY A 183 -15.66 -0.27 5.34
CA GLY A 183 -17.00 -0.34 4.80
C GLY A 183 -17.14 -1.38 3.71
N ILE A 184 -18.35 -1.90 3.55
CA ILE A 184 -18.71 -2.88 2.52
C ILE A 184 -20.05 -2.44 1.92
N HIS A 185 -20.21 -2.58 0.61
CA HIS A 185 -21.44 -2.26 -0.10
C HIS A 185 -21.75 -3.34 -1.14
N TYR A 186 -23.03 -3.63 -1.31
CA TYR A 186 -23.56 -4.59 -2.29
C TYR A 186 -24.73 -3.94 -3.01
N ARG A 187 -24.87 -4.22 -4.31
CA ARG A 187 -25.97 -3.77 -5.17
C ARG A 187 -26.84 -4.94 -5.58
#